data_AF-A0A167PVE8-F1
#
_entry.id   AF-A0A167PVE8-F1
#
_cell.length_a   1.000
_cell.length_b   1.000
_cell.length_c   1.000
_cell.angle_alpha   90.00
_cell.angle_beta   90.00
_cell.angle_gamma   90.00
#
_symmetry.space_group_name_H-M   'P 1'
#
loop_
_entity.id
_entity.type
_entity.pdbx_description
1 polymer ?
#
loop_
_entity_poly.entity_id
_entity_poly.type
_entity_poly.pdbx_seq_one_letter_code
_entity_poly.pdbx_strand_id
1 'polypeptide(L)'
;MRWMLGGSQPTNQSPGQRRPIARRQHRVTPQMVEMVLAMFPDIPQPAIIADLQRTGAVETTVDNALRNGGLPMPVSHSSTPPSGSSSSSNSARKSPVHTNLIQRYNLDSKNTEKESLSEPPKVWEASADKRQEMLRKRKEFMVLQARKKLAEEQKRKEEEKKAELLPTENVAEPEKNQLKETSSPNYEDMSVDELNDLGPEQKRQHMLEALERRKLATGENAL
;
A
#
# COMPACT_ATOMS: atom_id res chain seq x y z
N MET A 1 -19.46 -2.83 18.89
CA MET A 1 -19.23 -1.78 17.88
C MET A 1 -18.86 -2.47 16.57
N ARG A 2 -19.82 -2.53 15.66
CA ARG A 2 -19.86 -3.34 14.44
C ARG A 2 -19.22 -2.55 13.29
N TRP A 3 -18.08 -3.01 12.79
CA TRP A 3 -17.57 -2.60 11.48
C TRP A 3 -18.42 -3.31 10.43
N MET A 4 -19.47 -2.63 9.98
CA MET A 4 -20.30 -3.09 8.87
C MET A 4 -19.78 -2.47 7.57
N LEU A 5 -19.33 -3.37 6.71
CA LEU A 5 -19.55 -3.43 5.26
C LEU A 5 -20.33 -2.26 4.63
N GLY A 6 -19.64 -1.51 3.77
CA GLY A 6 -20.18 -0.78 2.63
C GLY A 6 -19.01 -0.60 1.69
N GLY A 7 -19.04 -0.90 0.41
CA GLY A 7 -20.07 -1.29 -0.54
C GLY A 7 -19.35 -1.22 -1.88
N SER A 8 -19.59 -2.19 -2.75
CA SER A 8 -18.93 -2.31 -4.06
C SER A 8 -19.14 -1.06 -4.93
N GLN A 9 -18.03 -0.46 -5.39
CA GLN A 9 -17.91 0.12 -6.73
C GLN A 9 -16.44 0.14 -7.17
N PRO A 10 -16.06 -0.53 -8.28
CA PRO A 10 -14.74 -0.38 -8.87
C PRO A 10 -14.72 0.91 -9.71
N THR A 11 -14.38 2.05 -9.09
CA THR A 11 -13.91 3.20 -9.87
C THR A 11 -12.41 3.06 -10.09
N ASN A 12 -12.02 2.99 -11.36
CA ASN A 12 -10.65 2.97 -11.82
C ASN A 12 -9.94 4.27 -11.38
N GLN A 13 -9.29 4.25 -10.23
CA GLN A 13 -8.46 5.34 -9.74
C GLN A 13 -7.03 4.86 -9.55
N SER A 14 -6.17 5.37 -10.41
CA SER A 14 -4.71 5.26 -10.37
C SER A 14 -4.19 5.39 -8.93
N PRO A 15 -3.24 4.56 -8.46
CA PRO A 15 -2.63 4.70 -7.14
C PRO A 15 -1.63 5.87 -7.15
N GLY A 16 -2.18 7.08 -7.25
CA GLY A 16 -1.45 8.34 -7.22
C GLY A 16 -1.39 8.89 -5.81
N GLN A 17 -0.20 8.83 -5.21
CA GLN A 17 0.28 9.80 -4.21
C GLN A 17 -0.63 9.97 -2.98
N ARG A 18 -0.37 9.18 -1.92
CA ARG A 18 -0.78 9.55 -0.56
C ARG A 18 -0.21 10.94 -0.26
N ARG A 19 -1.08 11.97 -0.30
CA ARG A 19 -0.72 13.34 0.09
C ARG A 19 -0.12 13.29 1.50
N PRO A 20 1.00 13.98 1.77
CA PRO A 20 1.47 14.11 3.15
C PRO A 20 0.32 14.71 3.96
N ILE A 21 0.00 14.08 5.09
CA ILE A 21 -1.01 14.59 6.03
C ILE A 21 -0.54 15.99 6.43
N ALA A 22 -1.19 17.01 5.89
CA ALA A 22 -0.95 18.38 6.30
C ALA A 22 -1.19 18.44 7.81
N ARG A 23 -0.18 18.88 8.56
CA ARG A 23 -0.32 19.06 10.01
C ARG A 23 -1.42 20.08 10.22
N ARG A 24 -2.56 19.62 10.75
CA ARG A 24 -3.71 20.47 11.05
C ARG A 24 -3.24 21.53 12.04
N GLN A 25 -3.22 22.78 11.59
CA GLN A 25 -2.98 23.91 12.50
C GLN A 25 -4.27 24.11 13.28
N HIS A 26 -4.17 24.10 14.61
CA HIS A 26 -5.29 24.33 15.50
C HIS A 26 -5.58 25.83 15.59
N ARG A 27 -6.86 26.17 15.78
CA ARG A 27 -7.25 27.55 16.04
C ARG A 27 -6.83 27.91 17.46
N VAL A 28 -6.17 29.04 17.61
CA VAL A 28 -5.70 29.54 18.91
C VAL A 28 -6.59 30.70 19.33
N THR A 29 -7.15 30.61 20.53
CA THR A 29 -7.91 31.72 21.12
C THR A 29 -6.98 32.60 21.96
N PRO A 30 -7.27 33.91 22.09
CA PRO A 30 -6.47 34.81 22.94
C PRO A 30 -6.39 34.35 24.39
N GLN A 31 -7.48 33.78 24.92
CA GLN A 31 -7.54 33.24 26.29
C GLN A 31 -6.53 32.09 26.52
N MET A 32 -6.34 31.22 25.52
CA MET A 32 -5.35 30.13 25.62
C MET A 32 -3.93 30.70 25.73
N VAL A 33 -3.64 31.79 25.01
CA VAL A 33 -2.33 32.47 25.06
C VAL A 33 -2.13 33.14 26.41
N GLU A 34 -3.14 33.86 26.91
CA GLU A 34 -3.10 34.55 28.19
C GLU A 34 -2.87 33.59 29.37
N MET A 35 -3.52 32.43 29.37
CA MET A 35 -3.33 31.42 30.42
C MET A 35 -1.88 30.89 30.44
N VAL A 36 -1.28 30.65 29.28
CA VAL A 36 0.14 30.25 29.20
C VAL A 36 1.06 31.40 29.62
N LEU A 37 0.76 32.62 29.20
CA LEU A 37 1.55 33.81 29.53
C LEU A 37 1.53 34.14 31.03
N ALA A 38 0.40 33.90 31.71
CA ALA A 38 0.28 34.08 33.16
C ALA A 38 1.18 33.10 33.95
N MET A 39 1.38 31.89 33.43
CA MET A 39 2.30 30.89 34.03
C MET A 39 3.75 31.13 33.61
N PHE A 40 3.99 31.59 32.39
CA PHE A 40 5.32 31.78 31.80
C PHE A 40 5.46 33.17 31.18
N PRO A 41 5.70 34.22 31.98
CA PRO A 41 5.85 35.59 31.47
C PRO A 41 7.11 35.78 30.63
N ASP A 42 8.13 34.94 30.82
CA ASP A 42 9.41 35.01 30.11
C ASP A 42 9.32 34.44 28.68
N ILE A 43 8.26 33.69 28.35
CA ILE A 43 8.09 33.07 27.04
C ILE A 43 7.36 34.05 26.12
N PRO A 44 7.91 34.36 24.92
CA PRO A 44 7.32 35.34 24.03
C PRO A 44 6.01 34.80 23.41
N GLN A 45 4.99 35.68 23.31
CA GLN A 45 3.66 35.34 22.76
C GLN A 45 3.70 34.64 21.39
N PRO A 46 4.57 35.03 20.42
CA PRO A 46 4.66 34.33 19.13
C PRO A 46 5.04 32.85 19.27
N ALA A 47 5.89 32.49 20.24
CA ALA A 47 6.26 31.10 20.50
C ALA A 47 5.10 30.30 21.10
N ILE A 48 4.33 30.93 22.00
CA ILE A 48 3.12 30.34 22.57
C ILE A 48 2.08 30.07 21.47
N ILE A 49 1.81 31.05 20.61
CA ILE A 49 0.84 30.90 19.51
C ILE A 49 1.27 29.79 18.55
N ALA A 50 2.56 29.74 18.18
CA ALA A 50 3.08 28.74 17.27
C ALA A 50 3.01 27.31 17.84
N ASP A 51 3.25 27.15 19.14
CA ASP A 51 3.12 25.82 19.77
C ASP A 51 1.65 25.44 19.97
N LEU A 52 0.78 26.38 20.40
CA LEU A 52 -0.67 26.13 20.49
C LEU A 52 -1.29 25.79 19.13
N GLN A 53 -0.81 26.36 18.02
CA GLN A 53 -1.24 25.96 16.67
C GLN A 53 -0.84 24.52 16.36
N ARG A 54 0.29 24.05 16.89
CA ARG A 54 0.79 22.68 16.69
C ARG A 54 0.09 21.67 17.59
N THR A 55 -0.08 21.98 18.86
CA THR A 55 -0.58 21.06 19.89
C THR A 55 -2.09 21.12 20.05
N GLY A 56 -2.70 22.31 19.87
CA GLY A 56 -4.12 22.55 20.02
C GLY A 56 -4.64 22.61 21.46
N ALA A 57 -3.77 22.45 22.47
CA ALA A 57 -4.16 22.44 23.87
C ALA A 57 -3.15 23.20 24.74
N VAL A 58 -3.65 23.83 25.81
CA VAL A 58 -2.83 24.63 26.72
C VAL A 58 -1.95 23.73 27.58
N GLU A 59 -2.51 22.66 28.15
CA GLU A 59 -1.80 21.73 29.03
C GLU A 59 -0.56 21.12 28.36
N THR A 60 -0.69 20.71 27.09
CA THR A 60 0.43 20.14 26.32
C THR A 60 1.49 21.19 25.99
N THR A 61 1.08 22.44 25.78
CA THR A 61 2.01 23.56 25.56
C THR A 61 2.77 23.91 26.84
N VAL A 62 2.11 23.84 28.00
CA VAL A 62 2.72 24.00 29.33
C VAL A 62 3.74 22.90 29.60
N ASP A 63 3.39 21.64 29.35
CA ASP A 63 4.31 20.51 29.49
C ASP A 63 5.53 20.66 28.55
N ASN A 64 5.32 21.08 27.30
CA ASN A 64 6.42 21.36 26.37
C ASN A 64 7.34 22.49 26.86
N ALA A 65 6.78 23.55 27.43
CA ALA A 65 7.56 24.65 27.99
C ALA A 65 8.41 24.19 29.18
N LEU A 66 7.85 23.35 30.06
CA LEU A 66 8.56 22.78 31.21
C LEU A 66 9.67 21.81 30.79
N ARG A 67 9.39 20.92 29.83
CA ARG A 67 10.35 19.91 29.33
C ARG A 67 11.57 20.53 28.68
N ASN A 68 11.36 21.58 27.89
CA ASN A 68 12.41 22.17 27.07
C ASN A 68 13.02 23.44 27.70
N GLY A 69 12.53 23.87 28.87
CA GLY A 69 12.91 25.15 29.48
C GLY A 69 12.50 26.36 28.65
N GLY A 70 11.47 26.24 27.81
CA GLY A 70 11.02 27.27 26.87
C GLY A 70 10.31 26.70 25.64
N LEU A 71 9.75 27.58 24.81
CA LEU A 71 9.09 27.19 23.55
C LEU A 71 9.95 27.55 22.33
N PRO A 72 9.95 26.73 21.27
CA PRO A 72 10.71 27.02 20.06
C PRO A 72 10.17 28.27 19.36
N MET A 73 11.04 29.25 19.13
CA MET A 73 10.67 30.48 18.42
C MET A 73 10.24 30.14 16.98
N PRO A 74 9.07 30.60 16.52
CA PRO A 74 8.69 30.43 15.12
C PRO A 74 9.63 31.25 14.23
N VAL A 75 10.04 30.67 13.12
CA VAL A 75 10.74 31.42 12.06
C VAL A 75 9.77 32.44 11.47
N SER A 76 9.93 33.70 11.87
CA SER A 76 9.19 34.82 11.31
C SER A 76 9.64 35.01 9.86
N HIS A 77 8.83 34.53 8.91
CA HIS A 77 8.95 34.96 7.54
C HIS A 77 8.37 36.38 7.49
N SER A 78 9.25 37.38 7.54
CA SER A 78 8.89 38.77 7.27
C SER A 78 8.08 38.81 5.98
N SER A 79 6.77 39.03 6.13
CA SER A 79 5.86 39.22 5.01
C SER A 79 6.06 40.64 4.53
N THR A 80 7.13 40.86 3.76
CA THR A 80 7.19 42.03 2.88
C THR A 80 5.98 41.91 1.92
N PRO A 81 5.11 42.92 1.80
CA PRO A 81 4.03 42.87 0.83
C PRO A 81 4.68 42.81 -0.57
N PRO A 82 4.46 41.75 -1.37
CA PRO A 82 5.05 41.69 -2.69
C PRO A 82 4.32 42.69 -3.59
N SER A 83 4.94 43.85 -3.82
CA SER A 83 4.69 44.60 -5.04
C SER A 83 5.18 43.76 -6.21
N GLY A 84 4.24 43.10 -6.90
CA GLY A 84 4.45 42.53 -8.24
C GLY A 84 5.26 41.24 -8.32
N SER A 85 4.68 40.24 -8.98
CA SER A 85 5.31 38.98 -9.43
C SER A 85 5.70 37.97 -8.35
N SER A 86 4.72 37.46 -7.59
CA SER A 86 4.90 36.19 -6.87
C SER A 86 4.80 35.03 -7.85
N SER A 87 5.91 34.71 -8.51
CA SER A 87 6.18 33.37 -9.00
C SER A 87 5.94 32.39 -7.85
N SER A 88 4.95 31.53 -8.00
CA SER A 88 4.71 30.40 -7.11
C SER A 88 6.01 29.60 -6.98
N SER A 89 6.73 29.76 -5.88
CA SER A 89 7.79 28.84 -5.47
C SER A 89 7.12 27.56 -4.97
N ASN A 90 6.46 26.88 -5.91
CA ASN A 90 6.28 25.46 -5.88
C ASN A 90 7.71 24.93 -5.78
N SER A 91 8.17 24.62 -4.55
CA SER A 91 9.38 23.82 -4.36
C SER A 91 9.19 22.64 -5.29
N ALA A 92 9.86 22.72 -6.43
CA ALA A 92 9.79 21.72 -7.47
C ALA A 92 10.18 20.45 -6.73
N ARG A 93 9.18 19.60 -6.48
CA ARG A 93 9.42 18.23 -6.08
C ARG A 93 10.31 17.72 -7.18
N LYS A 94 11.61 17.67 -6.91
CA LYS A 94 12.62 17.19 -7.84
C LYS A 94 12.02 15.88 -8.34
N SER A 95 11.67 15.84 -9.62
CA SER A 95 11.14 14.64 -10.26
C SER A 95 12.04 13.50 -9.79
N PRO A 96 11.48 12.35 -9.41
CA PRO A 96 12.30 11.28 -8.85
C PRO A 96 13.43 11.01 -9.85
N VAL A 97 14.68 11.24 -9.40
CA VAL A 97 15.90 11.05 -10.22
C VAL A 97 15.94 9.63 -10.78
N HIS A 98 15.29 8.71 -10.10
CA HIS A 98 15.08 7.34 -10.49
C HIS A 98 13.73 7.20 -11.22
N THR A 99 13.77 6.64 -12.43
CA THR A 99 12.56 6.27 -13.20
C THR A 99 11.85 5.07 -12.56
N ASN A 100 12.60 4.20 -11.87
CA ASN A 100 12.11 2.94 -11.34
C ASN A 100 12.64 2.68 -9.92
N LEU A 101 11.89 1.92 -9.12
CA LEU A 101 12.30 1.53 -7.77
C LEU A 101 13.60 0.70 -7.77
N ILE A 102 13.85 -0.05 -8.84
CA ILE A 102 15.11 -0.78 -9.07
C ILE A 102 16.30 0.17 -9.06
N GLN A 103 16.20 1.30 -9.78
CA GLN A 103 17.25 2.32 -9.83
C GLN A 103 17.39 3.05 -8.49
N ARG A 104 16.27 3.24 -7.77
CA ARG A 104 16.31 3.85 -6.43
C ARG A 104 17.08 3.01 -5.42
N TYR A 105 16.96 1.69 -5.51
CA TYR A 105 17.56 0.75 -4.57
C TYR A 105 18.79 0.03 -5.13
N ASN A 106 19.30 0.43 -6.32
CA ASN A 106 20.43 -0.22 -7.00
C ASN A 106 20.30 -1.76 -7.07
N LEU A 107 19.09 -2.25 -7.38
CA LEU A 107 18.79 -3.69 -7.42
C LEU A 107 19.14 -4.26 -8.78
N ASP A 108 20.40 -4.66 -8.98
CA ASP A 108 20.79 -5.32 -10.22
C ASP A 108 20.06 -6.66 -10.38
N SER A 109 19.10 -6.70 -11.31
CA SER A 109 18.18 -7.84 -11.54
C SER A 109 18.88 -9.19 -11.57
N LYS A 110 20.09 -9.27 -12.14
CA LYS A 110 20.82 -10.54 -12.31
C LYS A 110 21.52 -11.04 -11.04
N ASN A 111 21.92 -10.15 -10.14
CA ASN A 111 22.65 -10.53 -8.93
C ASN A 111 21.69 -10.73 -7.75
N THR A 112 20.67 -9.88 -7.65
CA THR A 112 19.74 -9.89 -6.51
C THR A 112 18.71 -11.03 -6.60
N GLU A 113 18.32 -11.49 -7.79
CA GLU A 113 17.37 -12.61 -7.96
C GLU A 113 17.88 -13.95 -7.37
N LYS A 114 19.20 -14.16 -7.31
CA LYS A 114 19.80 -15.40 -6.79
C LYS A 114 20.02 -15.40 -5.28
N GLU A 115 20.22 -14.24 -4.65
CA GLU A 115 20.64 -14.14 -3.25
C GLU A 115 19.48 -13.80 -2.28
N SER A 116 18.36 -13.25 -2.77
CA SER A 116 17.36 -12.56 -1.92
C SER A 116 15.94 -13.15 -1.92
N LEU A 117 15.74 -14.40 -2.33
CA LEU A 117 14.41 -15.04 -2.28
C LEU A 117 13.97 -15.46 -0.87
N SER A 118 14.86 -15.39 0.13
CA SER A 118 14.49 -15.66 1.52
C SER A 118 13.75 -14.48 2.14
N GLU A 119 12.55 -14.73 2.68
CA GLU A 119 11.77 -13.71 3.37
C GLU A 119 12.58 -13.23 4.60
N PRO A 120 12.94 -11.93 4.67
CA PRO A 120 13.69 -11.44 5.82
C PRO A 120 12.82 -11.55 7.08
N PRO A 121 13.40 -11.97 8.23
CA PRO A 121 12.62 -12.17 9.44
C PRO A 121 11.87 -10.91 9.85
N LYS A 122 10.61 -11.07 10.23
CA LYS A 122 9.69 -9.99 10.61
C LYS A 122 9.90 -9.55 12.07
N VAL A 123 11.17 -9.47 12.50
CA VAL A 123 11.57 -9.11 13.85
C VAL A 123 12.28 -7.76 13.83
N TRP A 124 11.97 -6.91 14.81
CA TRP A 124 12.57 -5.60 14.95
C TRP A 124 13.86 -5.72 15.76
N GLU A 125 15.00 -5.48 15.12
CA GLU A 125 16.32 -5.54 15.78
C GLU A 125 16.49 -4.42 16.83
N ALA A 126 17.16 -4.74 17.94
CA ALA A 126 17.39 -3.81 19.05
C ALA A 126 18.31 -2.64 18.65
N SER A 127 19.36 -2.92 17.86
CA SER A 127 20.27 -1.89 17.36
C SER A 127 19.70 -1.14 16.15
N ALA A 128 19.94 0.17 16.08
CA ALA A 128 19.42 1.04 15.02
C ALA A 128 19.97 0.67 13.63
N ASP A 129 21.25 0.31 13.55
CA ASP A 129 21.92 0.00 12.28
C ASP A 129 21.38 -1.31 11.68
N LYS A 130 21.34 -2.40 12.46
CA LYS A 130 20.78 -3.69 12.00
C LYS A 130 19.32 -3.56 11.59
N ARG A 131 18.54 -2.76 12.33
CA ARG A 131 17.15 -2.45 11.99
C ARG A 131 17.03 -1.72 10.66
N GLN A 132 17.91 -0.76 10.39
CA GLN A 132 17.92 -0.06 9.11
C GLN A 132 18.24 -1.02 7.96
N GLU A 133 19.23 -1.90 8.13
CA GLU A 133 19.59 -2.93 7.15
C GLU A 133 18.44 -3.90 6.89
N MET A 134 17.81 -4.41 7.96
CA MET A 134 16.64 -5.29 7.88
C MET A 134 15.48 -4.63 7.12
N LEU A 135 15.20 -3.35 7.39
CA LEU A 135 14.17 -2.60 6.68
C LEU A 135 14.53 -2.36 5.21
N ARG A 136 15.81 -2.19 4.87
CA ARG A 136 16.27 -2.10 3.47
C ARG A 136 16.03 -3.44 2.75
N LYS A 137 16.56 -4.54 3.29
CA LYS A 137 16.37 -5.90 2.76
C LYS A 137 14.90 -6.24 2.52
N ARG A 138 14.03 -5.90 3.48
CA ARG A 138 12.58 -6.13 3.33
C ARG A 138 11.93 -5.31 2.22
N LYS A 139 12.36 -4.05 2.02
CA LYS A 139 11.88 -3.23 0.90
C LYS A 139 12.34 -3.80 -0.43
N GLU A 140 13.58 -4.23 -0.51
CA GLU A 140 14.17 -4.83 -1.70
C GLU A 140 13.45 -6.13 -2.07
N PHE A 141 13.22 -7.02 -1.10
CA PHE A 141 12.41 -8.23 -1.26
C PHE A 141 11.01 -7.93 -1.81
N MET A 142 10.31 -6.94 -1.23
CA MET A 142 8.97 -6.55 -1.67
C MET A 142 8.96 -6.01 -3.11
N VAL A 143 9.98 -5.24 -3.50
CA VAL A 143 10.12 -4.71 -4.86
C VAL A 143 10.31 -5.85 -5.87
N LEU A 144 11.14 -6.84 -5.53
CA LEU A 144 11.38 -8.00 -6.41
C LEU A 144 10.15 -8.90 -6.52
N GLN A 145 9.48 -9.20 -5.41
CA GLN A 145 8.23 -9.95 -5.43
C GLN A 145 7.16 -9.26 -6.29
N ALA A 146 6.99 -7.94 -6.11
CA ALA A 146 6.04 -7.17 -6.91
C ALA A 146 6.38 -7.23 -8.41
N ARG A 147 7.67 -7.18 -8.76
CA ARG A 147 8.12 -7.31 -10.15
C ARG A 147 7.86 -8.70 -10.73
N LYS A 148 8.14 -9.76 -9.97
CA LYS A 148 7.87 -11.15 -10.39
C LYS A 148 6.39 -11.34 -10.69
N LYS A 149 5.53 -10.87 -9.78
CA LYS A 149 4.07 -10.93 -9.95
C LYS A 149 3.60 -10.14 -11.18
N LEU A 150 4.14 -8.93 -11.39
CA LEU A 150 3.80 -8.12 -12.56
C LEU A 150 4.19 -8.83 -13.87
N ALA A 151 5.37 -9.44 -13.93
CA ALA A 151 5.84 -10.15 -15.12
C ALA A 151 4.96 -11.37 -15.44
N GLU A 152 4.52 -12.11 -14.42
CA GLU A 152 3.58 -13.23 -14.57
C GLU A 152 2.22 -12.76 -15.08
N GLU A 153 1.68 -11.67 -14.51
CA GLU A 153 0.42 -11.07 -14.98
C GLU A 153 0.51 -10.55 -16.42
N GLN A 154 1.67 -10.02 -16.83
CA GLN A 154 1.89 -9.59 -18.22
C GLN A 154 1.90 -10.78 -19.17
N LYS A 155 2.62 -11.85 -18.85
CA LYS A 155 2.63 -13.08 -19.66
C LYS A 155 1.24 -13.68 -19.79
N ARG A 156 0.50 -13.76 -18.68
CA ARG A 156 -0.89 -14.26 -18.70
C ARG A 156 -1.80 -13.43 -19.60
N LYS A 157 -1.68 -12.09 -19.55
CA LYS A 157 -2.45 -11.19 -20.43
C LYS A 157 -2.05 -11.31 -21.90
N GLU A 158 -0.77 -11.57 -22.18
CA GLU A 158 -0.29 -11.83 -23.54
C GLU A 158 -0.82 -13.17 -24.07
N GLU A 159 -0.85 -14.21 -23.24
CA GLU A 159 -1.44 -15.51 -23.57
C GLU A 159 -2.95 -15.41 -23.82
N GLU A 160 -3.68 -14.67 -22.98
CA GLU A 160 -5.12 -14.42 -23.14
C GLU A 160 -5.41 -13.65 -24.44
N LYS A 161 -4.65 -12.58 -24.74
CA LYS A 161 -4.75 -11.86 -26.00
C LYS A 161 -4.38 -12.71 -27.22
N LYS A 162 -3.45 -13.65 -27.07
CA LYS A 162 -3.05 -14.57 -28.15
C LYS A 162 -4.09 -15.65 -28.38
N ALA A 163 -4.78 -16.11 -27.34
CA ALA A 163 -5.88 -17.07 -27.43
C ALA A 163 -7.15 -16.45 -28.07
N GLU A 164 -7.35 -15.15 -27.93
CA GLU A 164 -8.50 -14.42 -28.51
C GLU A 164 -8.36 -14.16 -30.04
N LEU A 165 -7.21 -14.47 -30.67
CA LEU A 165 -6.95 -14.22 -32.11
C LEU A 165 -6.98 -15.46 -33.01
N LEU A 166 -7.56 -16.59 -32.59
CA LEU A 166 -7.81 -17.73 -33.47
C LEU A 166 -9.24 -17.69 -34.04
N PRO A 167 -9.44 -17.66 -35.38
CA PRO A 167 -10.77 -17.73 -35.97
C PRO A 167 -11.36 -19.13 -35.82
N THR A 168 -12.63 -19.19 -35.42
CA THR A 168 -13.45 -20.41 -35.43
C THR A 168 -13.80 -20.80 -36.87
N GLU A 169 -13.16 -21.83 -37.40
CA GLU A 169 -13.66 -22.59 -38.56
C GLU A 169 -13.94 -24.04 -38.14
N ASN A 170 -15.14 -24.50 -38.47
CA ASN A 170 -15.77 -25.77 -38.11
C ASN A 170 -14.96 -27.01 -38.53
N VAL A 171 -15.11 -28.13 -37.80
CA VAL A 171 -15.83 -29.36 -38.24
C VAL A 171 -15.52 -30.54 -37.31
N ALA A 172 -16.59 -31.27 -36.96
CA ALA A 172 -16.69 -32.68 -36.55
C ALA A 172 -16.39 -33.09 -35.09
N GLU A 173 -17.48 -33.24 -34.32
CA GLU A 173 -17.71 -34.46 -33.53
C GLU A 173 -17.60 -35.71 -34.46
N PRO A 174 -17.04 -36.85 -34.00
CA PRO A 174 -17.66 -37.60 -32.89
C PRO A 174 -16.69 -38.39 -31.99
N GLU A 175 -17.13 -38.68 -30.76
CA GLU A 175 -17.27 -40.05 -30.22
C GLU A 175 -17.30 -40.03 -28.68
N LYS A 176 -18.45 -40.46 -28.15
CA LYS A 176 -18.63 -40.85 -26.75
C LYS A 176 -17.82 -42.12 -26.49
N ASN A 177 -16.89 -42.13 -25.54
CA ASN A 177 -16.62 -43.26 -24.64
C ASN A 177 -15.40 -43.04 -23.74
N GLN A 178 -15.61 -42.77 -22.44
CA GLN A 178 -15.34 -43.74 -21.38
C GLN A 178 -15.37 -43.06 -20.01
N LEU A 179 -16.36 -43.49 -19.23
CA LEU A 179 -16.48 -43.28 -17.80
C LEU A 179 -15.19 -43.76 -17.11
N LYS A 180 -14.43 -42.84 -16.52
CA LYS A 180 -13.61 -43.13 -15.35
C LYS A 180 -14.16 -42.30 -14.21
N GLU A 181 -15.09 -42.88 -13.47
CA GLU A 181 -15.40 -42.45 -12.11
C GLU A 181 -14.16 -42.68 -11.25
N THR A 182 -13.25 -41.71 -11.21
CA THR A 182 -12.40 -41.56 -10.04
C THR A 182 -13.15 -40.62 -9.11
N SER A 183 -13.78 -41.21 -8.09
CA SER A 183 -14.50 -40.52 -7.02
C SER A 183 -13.52 -39.73 -6.13
N SER A 184 -12.84 -38.74 -6.68
CA SER A 184 -12.06 -37.79 -5.88
C SER A 184 -13.04 -36.90 -5.11
N PRO A 185 -12.79 -36.66 -3.81
CA PRO A 185 -13.68 -35.86 -2.98
C PRO A 185 -13.86 -34.45 -3.56
N ASN A 186 -15.09 -33.97 -3.50
CA ASN A 186 -15.48 -32.64 -3.99
C ASN A 186 -14.75 -31.55 -3.20
N TYR A 187 -14.42 -30.39 -3.80
CA TYR A 187 -13.73 -29.28 -3.12
C TYR A 187 -14.46 -28.82 -1.87
N GLU A 188 -15.79 -28.92 -1.90
CA GLU A 188 -16.67 -28.58 -0.79
C GLU A 188 -16.73 -29.67 0.31
N ASP A 189 -16.29 -30.90 0.02
CA ASP A 189 -16.24 -32.03 0.96
C ASP A 189 -14.82 -32.33 1.48
N MET A 190 -13.79 -31.70 0.91
CA MET A 190 -12.41 -31.88 1.37
C MET A 190 -12.20 -31.15 2.69
N SER A 191 -11.58 -31.85 3.65
CA SER A 191 -11.31 -31.31 4.99
C SER A 191 -10.38 -30.08 4.91
N VAL A 192 -10.50 -29.16 5.87
CA VAL A 192 -9.70 -27.92 5.94
C VAL A 192 -8.20 -28.20 5.97
N ASP A 193 -7.79 -29.29 6.63
CA ASP A 193 -6.38 -29.70 6.69
C ASP A 193 -5.87 -30.18 5.32
N GLU A 194 -6.71 -30.93 4.59
CA GLU A 194 -6.41 -31.45 3.25
C GLU A 194 -6.35 -30.32 2.22
N LEU A 195 -7.19 -29.30 2.38
CA LEU A 195 -7.09 -28.07 1.60
C LEU A 195 -5.79 -27.33 1.87
N ASN A 196 -5.24 -27.35 3.08
CA ASN A 196 -4.00 -26.63 3.36
C ASN A 196 -2.77 -27.31 2.73
N ASP A 197 -2.78 -28.64 2.62
CA ASP A 197 -1.68 -29.41 2.02
C ASP A 197 -1.63 -29.34 0.48
N LEU A 198 -2.75 -29.00 -0.18
CA LEU A 198 -2.80 -28.86 -1.63
C LEU A 198 -1.98 -27.66 -2.14
N GLY A 199 -1.17 -27.92 -3.17
CA GLY A 199 -0.44 -26.87 -3.89
C GLY A 199 -1.35 -25.88 -4.62
N PRO A 200 -0.85 -24.69 -5.00
CA PRO A 200 -1.66 -23.65 -5.62
C PRO A 200 -2.26 -24.08 -6.98
N GLU A 201 -1.53 -24.86 -7.77
CA GLU A 201 -2.02 -25.39 -9.05
C GLU A 201 -3.10 -26.47 -8.86
N GLN A 202 -2.95 -27.32 -7.84
CA GLN A 202 -3.93 -28.39 -7.55
C GLN A 202 -5.25 -27.80 -7.06
N LYS A 203 -5.19 -26.79 -6.17
CA LYS A 203 -6.38 -26.03 -5.74
C LYS A 203 -7.13 -25.40 -6.90
N ARG A 204 -6.39 -24.85 -7.85
CA ARG A 204 -6.97 -24.21 -9.04
C ARG A 204 -7.67 -25.22 -9.95
N GLN A 205 -7.05 -26.37 -10.18
CA GLN A 205 -7.65 -27.45 -10.98
C GLN A 205 -8.95 -27.92 -10.36
N HIS A 206 -8.97 -28.14 -9.05
CA HIS A 206 -10.15 -28.61 -8.34
C HIS A 206 -11.29 -27.58 -8.33
N MET A 207 -10.95 -26.29 -8.24
CA MET A 207 -11.92 -25.19 -8.37
C MET A 207 -12.49 -25.09 -9.80
N LEU A 208 -11.66 -25.31 -10.83
CA LEU A 208 -12.12 -25.34 -12.23
C LEU A 208 -13.07 -26.50 -12.48
N GLU A 209 -12.72 -27.70 -11.99
CA GLU A 209 -13.57 -28.88 -12.06
C GLU A 209 -14.93 -28.67 -11.35
N ALA A 210 -14.93 -27.98 -10.20
CA ALA A 210 -16.16 -27.61 -9.50
C ALA A 210 -17.04 -26.65 -10.33
N LEU A 211 -16.43 -25.70 -11.04
CA LEU A 211 -17.15 -24.78 -11.93
C LEU A 211 -17.71 -25.48 -13.16
N GLU A 212 -16.95 -26.39 -13.77
CA GLU A 212 -17.41 -27.21 -14.89
C GLU A 212 -18.60 -28.08 -14.47
N ARG A 213 -18.52 -28.70 -13.28
CA ARG A 213 -19.63 -29.49 -12.75
C ARG A 213 -20.86 -28.64 -12.43
N ARG A 214 -20.68 -27.43 -11.88
CA ARG A 214 -21.78 -26.49 -11.65
C ARG A 214 -22.41 -26.06 -12.97
N LYS A 215 -21.61 -25.84 -14.02
CA LYS A 215 -22.09 -25.55 -15.37
C LYS A 215 -22.91 -26.71 -15.94
N LEU A 216 -22.48 -27.95 -15.72
CA LEU A 216 -23.23 -29.14 -16.12
C LEU A 216 -24.53 -29.31 -15.31
N ALA A 217 -24.51 -29.02 -14.00
CA ALA A 217 -25.67 -29.14 -13.12
C ALA A 217 -26.73 -28.05 -13.35
N THR A 218 -26.32 -26.87 -13.83
CA THR A 218 -27.23 -25.74 -14.13
C THR A 218 -27.81 -25.79 -15.54
N GLY A 219 -27.46 -26.80 -16.35
CA GLY A 219 -28.16 -27.10 -17.59
C GLY A 219 -28.07 -26.02 -18.67
N GLU A 220 -26.99 -25.24 -18.73
CA GLU A 220 -26.69 -24.39 -19.90
C GLU A 220 -26.10 -25.23 -21.03
N ASN A 221 -26.95 -26.10 -21.60
CA ASN A 221 -26.83 -26.57 -22.97
C ASN A 221 -28.04 -26.00 -23.72
N ALA A 222 -27.98 -24.70 -24.02
CA ALA A 222 -28.92 -24.04 -24.90
C ALA A 222 -28.13 -23.13 -25.84
N LEU A 223 -27.86 -23.67 -27.03
CA LEU A 223 -27.42 -23.05 -28.29
C LEU A 223 -26.00 -22.49 -28.34
#